data_AF-A0A5A7UTN8-F1
#
_entry.id   AF-A0A5A7UTN8-F1
#
_cell.length_a   1.000
_cell.length_b   1.000
_cell.length_c   1.000
_cell.angle_alpha   90.00
_cell.angle_beta   90.00
_cell.angle_gamma   90.00
#
_symmetry.space_group_name_H-M   'P 1'
#
loop_
_entity.id
_entity.type
_entity.pdbx_description
1 polymer ?
#
loop_
_entity_poly.entity_id
_entity_poly.type
_entity_poly.pdbx_seq_one_letter_code
_entity_poly.pdbx_strand_id
1 'polypeptide(L)'
;MESDGNGSSLQLYEKLSFSYPSLLQPLFHERDTHLAWSLKRSKTVNKSKRVVGVIGRGHMNGVIYAITSDQGNLRFRDLVGKKAGEDATEIEI
;
A
#
# COMPACT_ATOMS: atom_id res chain seq x y z
N MET A 1 -22.16 2.79 -19.02
CA MET A 1 -22.57 2.59 -17.63
C MET A 1 -21.39 1.93 -16.95
N GLU A 2 -20.55 2.74 -16.29
CA GLU A 2 -19.30 2.26 -15.70
C GLU A 2 -19.62 1.26 -14.59
N SER A 3 -19.03 0.08 -14.67
CA SER A 3 -19.22 -0.99 -13.68
C SER A 3 -18.59 -0.51 -12.37
N ASP A 4 -19.43 -0.30 -11.36
CA ASP A 4 -19.08 0.15 -10.03
C ASP A 4 -18.23 -0.94 -9.33
N GLY A 5 -16.93 -0.98 -9.63
CA GLY A 5 -15.94 -1.88 -9.03
C GLY A 5 -15.79 -1.69 -7.51
N ASN A 6 -16.45 -0.70 -6.93
CA ASN A 6 -16.43 -0.42 -5.50
C ASN A 6 -17.24 -1.45 -4.69
N GLY A 7 -18.32 -2.01 -5.26
CA GLY A 7 -19.16 -3.02 -4.60
C GLY A 7 -18.46 -4.37 -4.40
N SER A 8 -17.52 -4.73 -5.28
CA SER A 8 -16.81 -6.02 -5.23
C SER A 8 -15.77 -6.08 -4.11
N SER A 9 -15.07 -4.98 -3.86
CA SER A 9 -14.02 -4.92 -2.83
C SER A 9 -14.59 -4.98 -1.41
N LEU A 10 -15.70 -4.28 -1.15
CA LEU A 10 -16.35 -4.27 0.17
C LEU A 10 -16.93 -5.65 0.50
N GLN A 11 -17.60 -6.29 -0.47
CA GLN A 11 -18.07 -7.68 -0.33
C GLN A 11 -16.93 -8.67 -0.12
N LEU A 12 -15.77 -8.45 -0.76
CA LEU A 12 -14.58 -9.27 -0.54
C LEU A 12 -14.07 -9.12 0.91
N TYR A 13 -13.93 -7.90 1.40
CA TYR A 13 -13.50 -7.67 2.78
C TYR A 13 -14.49 -8.25 3.80
N GLU A 14 -15.78 -8.17 3.52
CA GLU A 14 -16.81 -8.79 4.35
C GLU A 14 -16.65 -10.31 4.41
N LYS A 15 -16.51 -10.97 3.24
CA LYS A 15 -16.24 -12.42 3.20
C LYS A 15 -14.94 -12.81 3.89
N LEU A 16 -13.87 -12.04 3.70
CA LEU A 16 -12.58 -12.29 4.35
C LEU A 16 -12.68 -12.08 5.87
N SER A 17 -13.44 -11.08 6.32
CA SER A 17 -13.65 -10.83 7.75
C SER A 17 -14.31 -12.00 8.45
N PHE A 18 -15.25 -12.67 7.77
CA PHE A 18 -15.96 -13.82 8.29
C PHE A 18 -15.12 -15.10 8.21
N SER A 19 -14.55 -15.39 7.04
CA SER A 19 -13.83 -16.65 6.82
C SER A 19 -12.42 -16.67 7.42
N TYR A 20 -11.75 -15.52 7.50
CA TYR A 20 -10.36 -15.38 7.91
C TYR A 20 -10.13 -14.07 8.70
N PRO A 21 -10.69 -13.94 9.91
CA PRO A 21 -10.66 -12.70 10.68
C PRO A 21 -9.24 -12.19 10.97
N SER A 22 -8.26 -13.09 11.10
CA SER A 22 -6.85 -12.74 11.32
C SER A 22 -6.19 -12.03 10.13
N LEU A 23 -6.74 -12.13 8.91
CA LEU A 23 -6.20 -11.47 7.72
C LEU A 23 -6.57 -9.99 7.64
N LEU A 24 -7.62 -9.54 8.32
CA LEU A 24 -8.05 -8.15 8.24
C LEU A 24 -6.97 -7.18 8.71
N GLN A 25 -6.33 -7.47 9.84
CA GLN A 25 -5.34 -6.56 10.41
C GLN A 25 -4.10 -6.40 9.51
N PRO A 26 -3.50 -7.47 8.95
CA PRO A 26 -2.49 -7.38 7.90
C PRO A 26 -2.95 -6.60 6.66
N LEU A 27 -4.17 -6.85 6.15
CA LEU A 27 -4.67 -6.17 4.95
C LEU A 27 -4.91 -4.66 5.16
N PHE A 28 -5.35 -4.26 6.35
CA PHE A 28 -5.43 -2.84 6.72
C PHE A 28 -4.04 -2.22 6.81
N HIS A 29 -3.11 -2.89 7.49
CA HIS A 29 -1.75 -2.41 7.67
C HIS A 29 -1.02 -2.21 6.33
N GLU A 30 -1.11 -3.19 5.43
CA GLU A 30 -0.49 -3.12 4.10
C GLU A 30 -1.07 -1.95 3.28
N ARG A 31 -2.40 -1.79 3.29
CA ARG A 31 -3.07 -0.68 2.60
C ARG A 31 -2.67 0.68 3.16
N ASP A 32 -2.62 0.83 4.48
CA ASP A 32 -2.19 2.08 5.13
C ASP A 32 -0.73 2.42 4.78
N THR A 33 0.13 1.41 4.76
CA THR A 33 1.54 1.53 4.36
C THR A 33 1.67 1.95 2.89
N HIS A 34 0.88 1.36 2.01
CA HIS A 34 0.86 1.69 0.58
C HIS A 34 0.43 3.15 0.34
N LEU A 35 -0.62 3.62 1.04
CA LEU A 35 -1.10 5.00 0.94
C LEU A 35 -0.04 6.00 1.46
N ALA A 36 0.55 5.73 2.62
CA ALA A 36 1.63 6.54 3.18
C ALA A 36 2.82 6.66 2.20
N TRP A 37 3.23 5.54 1.62
CA TRP A 37 4.30 5.50 0.64
C TRP A 37 3.98 6.30 -0.62
N SER A 38 2.76 6.16 -1.15
CA SER A 38 2.30 6.90 -2.34
C SER A 38 2.41 8.41 -2.14
N LEU A 39 2.04 8.90 -0.94
CA LEU A 39 2.17 10.31 -0.58
C LEU A 39 3.64 10.75 -0.46
N LYS A 40 4.49 9.94 0.18
CA LYS A 40 5.93 10.24 0.31
C LYS A 40 6.62 10.27 -1.06
N ARG A 41 6.37 9.29 -1.92
CA ARG A 41 7.00 9.22 -3.23
C ARG A 41 6.52 10.34 -4.16
N SER A 42 5.25 10.72 -4.10
CA SER A 42 4.73 11.89 -4.84
C SER A 42 5.53 13.16 -4.51
N LYS A 43 5.92 13.34 -3.24
CA LYS A 43 6.79 14.45 -2.81
C LYS A 43 8.18 14.37 -3.45
N THR A 44 8.81 13.20 -3.39
CA THR A 44 10.18 12.96 -3.87
C THR A 44 10.29 13.07 -5.39
N VAL A 45 9.30 12.55 -6.12
CA VAL A 45 9.32 12.52 -7.59
C VAL A 45 8.95 13.87 -8.19
N ASN A 46 7.99 14.60 -7.61
CA ASN A 46 7.53 15.88 -8.17
C ASN A 46 8.29 17.11 -7.64
N LYS A 47 9.38 16.92 -6.88
CA LYS A 47 10.14 17.97 -6.16
C LYS A 47 9.25 19.01 -5.46
N SER A 48 8.06 18.59 -5.06
CA SER A 48 7.00 19.48 -4.61
C SER A 48 7.13 19.71 -3.10
N LYS A 49 7.03 20.96 -2.67
CA LYS A 49 7.13 21.32 -1.25
C LYS A 49 5.95 20.80 -0.43
N ARG A 50 4.80 20.54 -1.07
CA ARG A 50 3.54 20.10 -0.45
C ARG A 50 2.87 19.04 -1.32
N VAL A 51 2.36 17.99 -0.68
CA VAL A 51 1.57 16.92 -1.29
C VAL A 51 0.27 16.83 -0.50
N VAL A 52 -0.85 16.65 -1.22
CA VAL A 52 -2.18 16.48 -0.62
C VAL A 52 -2.71 15.12 -1.05
N GLY A 53 -3.22 14.35 -0.09
CA GLY A 53 -3.88 13.06 -0.30
C GLY A 53 -5.28 13.06 0.28
N VAL A 54 -6.21 12.38 -0.39
CA VAL A 54 -7.55 12.11 0.15
C VAL A 54 -7.54 10.70 0.73
N ILE A 55 -7.89 10.58 2.00
CA ILE A 55 -7.84 9.31 2.74
C ILE A 55 -9.19 9.11 3.44
N GLY A 56 -9.74 7.90 3.35
CA GLY A 56 -10.93 7.53 4.09
C GLY A 56 -10.67 7.50 5.61
N ARG A 57 -11.66 7.92 6.42
CA ARG A 57 -11.51 8.05 7.89
C ARG A 57 -10.93 6.82 8.58
N GLY A 58 -11.29 5.61 8.14
CA GLY A 58 -10.80 4.35 8.71
C GLY A 58 -9.28 4.13 8.57
N HIS A 59 -8.64 4.78 7.60
CA HIS A 59 -7.22 4.64 7.28
C HIS A 59 -6.34 5.74 7.89
N MET A 60 -6.96 6.82 8.39
CA MET A 60 -6.25 8.03 8.80
C MET A 60 -5.14 7.76 9.83
N ASN A 61 -5.44 6.99 10.89
CA ASN A 61 -4.47 6.73 11.95
C ASN A 61 -3.30 5.85 11.47
N GLY A 62 -3.59 4.80 10.70
CA GLY A 62 -2.56 3.90 10.19
C GLY A 62 -1.68 4.57 9.14
N VAL A 63 -2.25 5.41 8.27
CA VAL A 63 -1.47 6.20 7.30
C VAL A 63 -0.58 7.21 8.01
N ILE A 64 -1.08 7.94 9.01
CA ILE A 64 -0.25 8.86 9.81
C ILE A 64 0.91 8.11 10.45
N TYR A 65 0.62 6.99 11.12
CA TYR A 65 1.63 6.14 11.74
C TYR A 65 2.70 5.69 10.74
N ALA A 66 2.30 5.15 9.58
CA ALA A 66 3.24 4.71 8.55
C ALA A 66 4.09 5.86 7.99
N ILE A 67 3.53 7.07 7.88
CA ILE A 67 4.30 8.26 7.46
C ILE A 67 5.33 8.65 8.51
N THR A 68 4.95 8.70 9.79
CA THR A 68 5.83 9.18 10.87
C THR A 68 6.89 8.16 11.27
N SER A 69 6.55 6.87 11.22
CA SER A 69 7.41 5.78 11.68
C SER A 69 8.36 5.26 10.59
N ASP A 70 8.14 5.62 9.33
CA ASP A 70 9.02 5.21 8.23
C ASP A 70 10.38 5.91 8.32
N GLN A 71 11.41 5.10 8.59
CA GLN A 71 12.82 5.48 8.69
C GLN A 71 13.50 5.65 7.31
N GLY A 72 12.74 5.58 6.21
CA GLY A 72 13.22 5.83 4.85
C GLY A 72 13.57 4.57 4.05
N ASN A 73 13.18 3.39 4.52
CA ASN A 73 13.56 2.11 3.89
C ASN A 73 12.40 1.37 3.21
N LEU A 74 11.22 1.98 3.08
CA LEU A 74 10.11 1.38 2.35
C LEU A 74 10.39 1.40 0.83
N ARG A 75 10.87 0.29 0.27
CA ARG A 75 11.05 0.14 -1.18
C ARG A 75 9.81 -0.51 -1.79
N PHE A 76 9.48 -0.11 -3.01
CA PHE A 76 8.33 -0.67 -3.75
C PHE A 76 8.39 -2.20 -3.90
N ARG A 77 9.60 -2.76 -4.00
CA ARG A 77 9.84 -4.20 -4.06
C ARG A 77 9.48 -4.93 -2.75
N ASP A 78 9.53 -4.22 -1.62
CA ASP A 78 9.16 -4.77 -0.32
C ASP A 78 7.61 -4.86 -0.19
N LEU A 79 6.86 -4.11 -1.00
CA LEU A 79 5.39 -4.09 -1.04
C LEU A 79 4.79 -4.98 -2.14
N VAL A 80 5.35 -4.98 -3.34
CA VAL A 80 4.75 -5.65 -4.53
C VAL A 80 5.47 -6.96 -4.87
N GLY A 81 6.51 -7.31 -4.12
CA GLY A 81 7.38 -8.45 -4.41
C GLY A 81 8.32 -8.21 -5.59
N LYS A 82 9.17 -9.19 -5.89
CA LYS A 82 10.00 -9.20 -7.11
C LYS A 82 9.13 -9.55 -8.32
N LYS A 83 9.42 -8.91 -9.46
CA LYS A 83 8.83 -9.31 -10.74
C LYS A 83 9.40 -10.69 -11.10
N ALA A 84 8.54 -11.64 -11.50
CA ALA A 84 8.99 -12.94 -11.99
C ALA A 84 9.96 -12.73 -13.17
N GLY A 85 11.22 -13.16 -13.01
CA GLY A 85 12.28 -13.03 -14.03
C GLY A 85 13.53 -12.24 -13.63
N GLU A 86 13.63 -11.72 -12.40
CA GLU A 86 14.83 -10.99 -11.92
C GLU A 86 16.00 -11.89 -11.46
N ASP A 87 15.89 -13.21 -11.55
CA ASP A 87 16.90 -14.15 -11.01
C ASP A 87 17.82 -14.78 -12.09
N ALA A 88 18.10 -14.09 -13.19
CA ALA A 88 18.85 -14.69 -14.31
C ALA A 88 20.15 -14.00 -14.73
N THR A 89 20.78 -13.18 -13.87
CA THR A 89 22.15 -12.68 -14.15
C THR A 89 22.97 -12.45 -12.88
N GLU A 90 23.41 -13.54 -12.26
CA GLU A 90 24.72 -13.59 -11.60
C GLU A 90 25.51 -14.69 -12.30
N ILE A 91 26.22 -14.32 -13.37
CA ILE A 91 27.37 -15.08 -13.86
C ILE A 91 28.55 -14.16 -13.60
N GLU A 92 29.32 -14.50 -12.56
CA GLU A 92 30.63 -13.90 -12.28
C GLU A 92 31.55 -14.09 -13.50
N ILE A 93 32.27 -13.02 -13.84
CA ILE A 93 33.40 -13.05 -14.79
C ILE A 93 34.60 -13.69 -14.10
#